data_AF-A0A2G2YQ18-F1
#
_entry.id   AF-A0A2G2YQ18-F1
#
_cell.length_a   1.000
_cell.length_b   1.000
_cell.length_c   1.000
_cell.angle_alpha   90.00
_cell.angle_beta   90.00
_cell.angle_gamma   90.00
#
_symmetry.space_group_name_H-M   'P 1'
#
loop_
_entity.id
_entity.type
_entity.pdbx_description
1 polymer ?
#
loop_
_entity_poly.entity_id
_entity_poly.type
_entity_poly.pdbx_seq_one_letter_code
_entity_poly.pdbx_strand_id
1 'polypeptide(L)' 'MFTYVQILFTVYDVTRRETFTNLSDVWAKEVELYSNNQDCVKMLVGNKVDRESERAVTREEALP' A
#
# COMPACT_ATOMS: atom_id res chain seq x y z
N MET A 1 7.36 18.29 23.12
CA MET A 1 6.04 18.03 22.49
C MET A 1 6.30 17.11 21.32
N PHE A 2 6.02 15.81 21.44
CA PHE A 2 6.16 14.87 20.32
C PHE A 2 4.92 15.02 19.44
N THR A 3 5.10 15.48 18.21
CA THR A 3 4.04 15.47 17.19
C THR A 3 3.71 14.02 16.86
N TYR A 4 2.44 13.64 17.01
CA TYR A 4 1.95 12.30 16.71
C TYR A 4 1.88 12.13 15.19
N VAL A 5 2.84 11.41 14.61
CA VAL A 5 2.83 11.08 13.18
C VAL A 5 2.10 9.74 13.00
N GLN A 6 1.11 9.71 12.12
CA GLN A 6 0.41 8.48 11.75
C GLN A 6 1.01 7.95 10.46
N ILE A 7 1.21 6.63 10.39
CA ILE A 7 1.71 5.95 9.19
C ILE A 7 0.70 4.86 8.82
N LEU A 8 0.21 4.91 7.58
CA LEU A 8 -0.65 3.88 7.00
C LEU A 8 0.18 3.02 6.05
N PHE A 9 0.23 1.71 6.32
CA PHE A 9 0.87 0.73 5.45
C PHE A 9 -0.20 -0.03 4.67
N THR A 10 -0.09 0.01 3.35
CA THR A 10 -0.98 -0.76 2.47
C THR A 10 -0.15 -1.79 1.74
N VAL A 11 -0.47 -3.06 1.99
CA VAL A 11 0.36 -4.18 1.57
C VAL A 11 -0.37 -4.96 0.49
N TYR A 12 0.29 -5.22 -0.64
CA TYR A 12 -0.20 -6.14 -1.67
C TYR A 12 0.76 -7.30 -1.86
N ASP A 13 0.27 -8.37 -2.45
CA ASP A 13 1.05 -9.56 -2.77
C ASP A 13 1.53 -9.47 -4.23
N VAL A 14 2.84 -9.41 -4.45
CA VAL A 14 3.40 -9.21 -5.81
C VAL A 14 3.09 -10.38 -6.75
N THR A 15 2.72 -11.55 -6.21
CA THR A 15 2.33 -12.72 -7.01
C THR A 15 0.83 -12.75 -7.33
N ARG A 16 0.03 -11.81 -6.81
CA ARG A 16 -1.43 -11.76 -7.02
C ARG A 16 -1.87 -10.36 -7.43
N ARG A 17 -2.00 -10.14 -8.74
CA ARG A 17 -2.43 -8.84 -9.33
C ARG A 17 -3.73 -8.30 -8.72
N GLU A 18 -4.70 -9.16 -8.42
CA GLU A 18 -5.96 -8.73 -7.79
C GLU A 18 -5.73 -7.95 -6.48
N THR A 19 -4.73 -8.36 -5.69
CA THR A 19 -4.40 -7.66 -4.44
C THR A 19 -3.79 -6.28 -4.67
N PHE A 20 -3.23 -6.03 -5.86
CA PHE A 20 -2.72 -4.73 -6.28
C PHE A 20 -3.83 -3.85 -6.88
N THR A 21 -4.69 -4.42 -7.75
CA THR A 21 -5.79 -3.64 -8.36
C THR A 21 -6.85 -3.23 -7.35
N ASN A 22 -7.09 -4.04 -6.32
CA ASN A 22 -8.06 -3.72 -5.27
C ASN A 22 -7.53 -2.66 -4.26
N LEU A 23 -6.25 -2.24 -4.38
CA LEU A 23 -5.66 -1.27 -3.46
C LEU A 23 -6.34 0.08 -3.50
N SER A 24 -6.78 0.57 -4.67
CA SER A 24 -7.42 1.89 -4.78
C SER A 24 -8.64 2.00 -3.85
N ASP A 25 -9.44 0.93 -3.78
CA ASP A 25 -10.68 0.88 -3.02
C ASP A 25 -10.43 0.70 -1.53
N VAL A 26 -9.40 -0.07 -1.18
CA VAL A 26 -8.97 -0.27 0.22
C VAL A 26 -8.34 1.01 0.76
N TRP A 27 -7.46 1.63 -0.01
CA TRP A 27 -6.74 2.84 0.38
C TRP A 27 -7.68 4.01 0.60
N ALA A 28 -8.62 4.24 -0.33
CA ALA A 28 -9.62 5.29 -0.17
C ALA A 28 -10.43 5.13 1.12
N LYS A 29 -10.88 3.90 1.42
CA LYS A 29 -11.65 3.60 2.63
C LYS A 29 -10.82 3.76 3.90
N GLU A 30 -9.61 3.20 3.95
CA GLU A 30 -8.76 3.29 5.14
C GLU A 30 -8.31 4.73 5.44
N VAL A 31 -8.02 5.50 4.39
CA VAL A 31 -7.71 6.94 4.52
C VAL A 31 -8.93 7.69 5.06
N GLU A 32 -10.14 7.47 4.54
CA GLU A 32 -11.35 8.12 5.05
C GLU A 32 -11.68 7.72 6.50
N LEU A 33 -11.49 6.44 6.86
CA LEU A 33 -11.80 5.91 8.18
C LEU A 33 -10.81 6.33 9.27
N TYR A 34 -9.53 6.48 8.93
CA TYR A 34 -8.47 6.64 9.93
C TYR A 34 -7.68 7.96 9.83
N SER A 35 -7.74 8.68 8.70
CA SER A 35 -7.00 9.93 8.51
C SER A 35 -7.87 11.17 8.77
N ASN A 36 -8.13 11.46 10.05
CA ASN A 36 -8.52 12.81 10.46
C ASN A 36 -7.33 13.78 10.49
N ASN A 37 -6.14 13.31 10.09
CA ASN A 37 -4.88 14.03 10.15
C ASN A 37 -4.27 14.16 8.74
N GLN A 38 -4.05 15.41 8.31
CA GLN A 38 -3.43 15.72 7.02
C GLN A 38 -1.95 15.30 6.96
N ASP A 39 -1.30 15.09 8.11
CA ASP A 39 0.10 14.68 8.23
C ASP A 39 0.30 13.15 8.19
N CYS A 40 -0.71 12.39 7.76
CA CYS A 40 -0.61 10.93 7.65
C CYS A 40 0.32 10.53 6.50
N VAL A 41 1.42 9.84 6.83
CA VAL A 41 2.33 9.25 5.84
C VAL A 41 1.75 7.95 5.35
N LYS A 42 1.69 7.77 4.02
CA LYS A 42 1.10 6.58 3.40
C LYS A 42 2.18 5.82 2.64
N MET A 43 2.32 4.52 2.93
CA MET A 43 3.35 3.66 2.35
C MET A 43 2.73 2.46 1.66
N LEU A 44 3.04 2.29 0.38
CA LEU A 44 2.68 1.10 -0.39
C LEU A 44 3.79 0.06 -0.28
N VAL A 45 3.44 -1.19 0.07
CA VAL A 45 4.41 -2.27 0.29
C VAL A 45 4.06 -3.48 -0.56
N GLY A 46 4.96 -3.86 -1.47
CA GLY A 46 4.88 -5.13 -2.20
C GLY A 46 5.46 -6.27 -1.37
N ASN A 47 4.63 -7.23 -0.99
CA ASN A 47 4.99 -8.41 -0.20
C ASN A 47 5.28 -9.62 -1.11
N LYS A 48 6.02 -10.61 -0.60
CA LYS A 48 6.44 -11.85 -1.30
C LYS A 48 7.38 -11.64 -2.49
N VAL A 49 8.25 -10.63 -2.38
CA VAL A 49 9.23 -10.27 -3.42
C VAL A 49 10.28 -11.35 -3.70
N ASP A 50 10.40 -12.34 -2.82
CA ASP A 50 11.23 -13.54 -2.98
C ASP A 50 10.75 -14.46 -4.11
N ARG A 51 9.46 -14.40 -4.48
CA ARG A 51 8.85 -15.28 -5.50
C ARG A 51 8.90 -14.67 -6.90
N GLU A 52 10.09 -14.32 -7.37
CA GLU A 52 10.28 -13.56 -8.63
C GLU A 52 9.70 -14.29 -9.86
N SER A 53 9.79 -15.63 -9.92
CA SER A 53 9.22 -16.43 -11.02
C SER A 53 7.70 -16.37 -11.10
N GLU A 54 7.03 -16.00 -10.01
CA GLU A 54 5.58 -15.87 -9.91
C GLU A 54 5.15 -14.40 -9.86
N ARG A 55 6.08 -13.46 -10.08
CA ARG A 55 5.79 -12.03 -10.05
C ARG A 55 4.74 -11.71 -11.10
N ALA A 56 3.58 -11.29 -10.61
CA ALA A 56 2.51 -10.75 -11.44
C ALA A 56 2.69 -9.23 -11.60
N VAL A 57 3.08 -8.54 -10.53
CA VAL A 57 3.20 -7.07 -10.50
C VAL A 57 4.65 -6.64 -10.60
N THR A 58 4.98 -5.89 -11.66
CA THR A 58 6.31 -5.31 -11.86
C THR A 58 6.56 -4.16 -10.88
N ARG A 59 7.83 -3.79 -10.68
CA ARG A 59 8.17 -2.66 -9.81
C ARG A 59 7.71 -1.34 -10.43
N GLU A 60 7.84 -1.24 -11.74
CA GLU A 60 7.48 -0.07 -12.55
C GLU A 60 5.97 0.21 -12.48
N GLU A 61 5.13 -0.83 -12.52
CA GLU A 61 3.66 -0.68 -12.34
C GLU A 61 3.26 -0.21 -10.93
N ALA A 62 4.10 -0.49 -9.92
CA ALA A 62 3.83 -0.12 -8.53
C ALA A 62 4.46 1.21 -8.11
N LEU A 63 5.19 1.87 -9.01
CA LEU A 63 5.70 3.23 -8.81
C LEU A 63 4.61 4.25 -9.20
N PRO A 64 4.37 5.28 -8.37
CA PRO A 64 3.41 6.34 -8.66
C PRO A 64 3.86 7.25 -9.82
#